data_AF-A0A1B0ZXW5-F1
#
_entry.id   AF-A0A1B0ZXW5-F1
#
_cell.length_a   1.000
_cell.length_b   1.000
_cell.length_c   1.000
_cell.angle_alpha   90.00
_cell.angle_beta   90.00
_cell.angle_gamma   90.00
#
_symmetry.space_group_name_H-M   'P 1'
#
loop_
_entity.id
_entity.type
_entity.pdbx_description
1 polymer ?
#
loop_
_entity_poly.entity_id
_entity_poly.type
_entity_poly.pdbx_seq_one_letter_code
_entity_poly.pdbx_strand_id
1 'polypeptide(L)'
;MKTKLAALALTVAFSAPALAEECTAELAQAKSMEVNAGLQKLAAKDPQRMQEVATEMMEKSAMFENAEDLSEVCEYYDGLLEEMNS
;
A
#
# COMPACT_ATOMS: atom_id res chain seq x y z
N MET A 1 -1.06 17.11 35.28
CA MET A 1 -0.21 16.28 34.39
C MET A 1 -0.76 16.43 32.99
N LYS A 2 -0.03 17.12 32.10
CA LYS A 2 -0.49 17.49 30.75
C LYS A 2 0.10 16.49 29.76
N THR A 3 -0.58 15.38 29.55
CA THR A 3 -0.20 14.39 28.54
C THR A 3 -0.62 14.93 27.18
N LYS A 4 0.24 15.76 26.58
CA LYS A 4 0.13 16.07 25.15
C LYS A 4 0.59 14.82 24.42
N LEU A 5 -0.37 14.03 23.94
CA LEU A 5 -0.12 12.94 23.02
C LEU A 5 0.67 13.50 21.84
N ALA A 6 1.92 13.05 21.75
CA ALA A 6 2.84 13.41 20.69
C ALA A 6 2.19 13.07 19.36
N ALA A 7 2.12 14.05 18.47
CA ALA A 7 1.86 13.84 17.07
C ALA A 7 2.85 12.78 16.55
N LEU A 8 2.35 11.60 16.18
CA LEU A 8 3.05 10.73 15.26
C LEU A 8 3.10 11.47 13.93
N ALA A 9 4.10 12.33 13.76
CA ALA A 9 4.56 12.75 12.47
C ALA A 9 5.25 11.53 11.84
N LEU A 10 4.46 10.69 11.17
CA LEU A 10 4.95 9.79 10.14
C LEU A 10 5.36 10.66 8.95
N THR A 11 6.51 11.33 9.07
CA THR A 11 7.23 11.83 7.91
C THR A 11 7.84 10.62 7.22
N VAL A 12 7.04 9.97 6.37
CA VAL A 12 7.58 9.17 5.27
C VAL A 12 8.21 10.17 4.31
N ALA A 13 9.42 10.60 4.64
CA ALA A 13 10.29 11.30 3.70
C ALA A 13 10.85 10.22 2.77
N PHE A 14 10.05 9.81 1.78
CA PHE A 14 10.53 9.00 0.68
C PHE A 14 11.33 9.91 -0.25
N SER A 15 12.59 10.17 0.10
CA SER A 15 13.57 10.68 -0.85
C SER A 15 13.92 9.53 -1.78
N ALA A 16 13.15 9.36 -2.85
CA ALA A 16 13.49 8.45 -3.93
C ALA A 16 14.79 8.92 -4.60
N PRO A 17 15.86 8.10 -4.66
CA PRO A 17 16.66 8.03 -5.86
C PRO A 17 16.00 7.05 -6.83
N ALA A 18 15.96 7.43 -8.10
CA ALA A 18 15.43 6.67 -9.22
C ALA A 18 16.25 5.39 -9.51
N LEU A 19 16.23 4.44 -8.58
CA LEU A 19 16.57 3.05 -8.81
C LEU A 19 15.27 2.29 -8.62
N ALA A 20 14.90 1.44 -9.57
CA ALA A 20 13.87 0.44 -9.31
C ALA A 20 14.33 -0.31 -8.05
N GLU A 21 13.76 0.02 -6.88
CA GLU A 21 13.95 -0.79 -5.69
C GLU A 21 13.33 -2.13 -6.04
N GLU A 22 14.20 -3.09 -6.36
CA GLU A 22 13.89 -4.50 -6.39
C GLU A 22 12.91 -4.79 -5.26
N CYS A 23 11.70 -5.24 -5.61
CA CYS A 23 10.63 -5.34 -4.63
C CYS A 23 11.04 -6.35 -3.55
N THR A 24 11.48 -5.82 -2.41
CA THR A 24 11.84 -6.64 -1.25
C THR A 24 10.58 -6.98 -0.47
N ALA A 25 10.62 -8.07 0.30
CA ALA A 25 9.51 -8.44 1.18
C ALA A 25 9.15 -7.31 2.17
N GLU A 26 10.15 -6.55 2.65
CA GLU A 26 9.94 -5.38 3.50
C GLU A 26 9.22 -4.23 2.78
N LEU A 27 9.59 -3.96 1.52
CA LEU A 27 8.92 -2.94 0.71
C LEU A 27 7.48 -3.34 0.36
N ALA A 28 7.26 -4.60 -0.02
CA ALA A 28 5.92 -5.15 -0.27
C ALA A 28 5.03 -5.05 0.98
N GLN A 29 5.57 -5.37 2.16
CA GLN A 29 4.85 -5.23 3.43
C GLN A 29 4.52 -3.76 3.72
N ALA A 30 5.48 -2.85 3.53
CA ALA A 30 5.26 -1.41 3.73
C ALA A 30 4.15 -0.87 2.83
N LYS A 31 4.20 -1.21 1.52
CA LYS A 31 3.16 -0.82 0.56
C LYS A 31 1.79 -1.43 0.91
N SER A 32 1.75 -2.68 1.36
CA SER A 32 0.52 -3.32 1.83
C SER A 32 -0.12 -2.56 3.00
N MET A 33 0.69 -2.12 3.98
CA MET A 33 0.22 -1.29 5.08
C MET A 33 -0.31 0.07 4.59
N GLU A 34 0.35 0.67 3.61
CA GLU A 34 -0.04 1.95 3.03
C GLU A 34 -1.33 1.84 2.21
N VAL A 35 -1.48 0.78 1.40
CA VAL A 35 -2.72 0.44 0.69
C VAL A 35 -3.86 0.26 1.68
N ASN A 36 -3.64 -0.44 2.78
CA ASN A 36 -4.67 -0.63 3.81
C ASN A 36 -5.11 0.70 4.46
N ALA A 37 -4.17 1.64 4.65
CA ALA A 37 -4.50 3.00 5.09
C ALA A 37 -5.24 3.80 4.00
N GLY A 38 -4.85 3.61 2.73
CA GLY A 38 -5.46 4.24 1.57
C GLY A 38 -6.86 3.71 1.23
N LEU A 39 -7.17 2.44 1.53
CA LEU A 39 -8.48 1.83 1.31
C LEU A 39 -9.61 2.55 2.03
N GLN A 40 -9.35 3.12 3.21
CA GLN A 40 -10.35 3.95 3.90
C GLN A 40 -10.65 5.24 3.15
N LYS A 41 -9.64 5.84 2.50
CA LYS A 41 -9.82 7.01 1.63
C LYS A 41 -10.50 6.63 0.33
N LEU A 42 -10.13 5.49 -0.26
CA LEU A 42 -10.76 4.96 -1.47
C LEU A 42 -12.23 4.67 -1.21
N ALA A 43 -12.58 4.00 -0.12
CA ALA A 43 -13.97 3.71 0.24
C ALA A 43 -14.85 4.96 0.35
N ALA A 44 -14.27 6.09 0.76
CA ALA A 44 -14.96 7.37 0.86
C ALA A 44 -15.11 8.09 -0.50
N LYS A 45 -14.17 7.86 -1.44
CA LYS A 45 -14.20 8.42 -2.81
C LYS A 45 -15.02 7.56 -3.76
N ASP A 46 -14.75 6.25 -3.76
CA ASP A 46 -15.32 5.23 -4.63
C ASP A 46 -15.53 3.90 -3.87
N PRO A 47 -16.73 3.69 -3.32
CA PRO A 47 -17.07 2.47 -2.60
C PRO A 47 -17.20 1.23 -3.50
N GLN A 48 -17.45 1.39 -4.82
CA GLN A 48 -17.50 0.25 -5.74
C GLN A 48 -16.09 -0.25 -6.03
N ARG A 49 -15.15 0.67 -6.31
CA ARG A 49 -13.75 0.32 -6.51
C ARG A 49 -13.14 -0.34 -5.28
N MET A 50 -13.51 0.07 -4.08
CA MET A 50 -13.07 -0.63 -2.86
C MET A 50 -13.46 -2.11 -2.83
N GLN A 51 -14.66 -2.48 -3.31
CA GLN A 51 -15.06 -3.89 -3.39
C GLN A 51 -14.27 -4.66 -4.45
N GLU A 52 -13.94 -4.02 -5.58
CA GLU A 52 -13.10 -4.61 -6.61
C GLU A 52 -11.69 -4.86 -6.06
N VAL A 53 -11.07 -3.86 -5.42
CA VAL A 53 -9.74 -4.00 -4.82
C VAL A 53 -9.74 -5.07 -3.72
N ALA A 54 -10.79 -5.15 -2.88
CA ALA A 54 -10.90 -6.21 -1.88
C ALA A 54 -10.96 -7.61 -2.54
N THR A 55 -11.65 -7.73 -3.68
CA THR A 55 -11.71 -8.98 -4.46
C THR A 55 -10.37 -9.31 -5.09
N GLU A 56 -9.74 -8.34 -5.76
CA GLU A 56 -8.40 -8.48 -6.35
C GLU A 56 -7.35 -8.85 -5.30
N MET A 57 -7.40 -8.27 -4.10
CA MET A 57 -6.49 -8.61 -3.00
C MET A 57 -6.71 -10.04 -2.51
N MET A 58 -7.96 -10.53 -2.44
CA MET A 58 -8.24 -11.93 -2.11
C MET A 58 -7.71 -12.88 -3.19
N GLU A 59 -7.90 -12.56 -4.47
CA GLU A 59 -7.38 -13.36 -5.59
C GLU A 59 -5.85 -13.36 -5.62
N LYS A 60 -5.23 -12.20 -5.40
CA LYS A 60 -3.77 -12.03 -5.37
C LYS A 60 -3.15 -12.50 -4.06
N SER A 61 -3.91 -12.71 -2.99
CA SER A 61 -3.37 -13.27 -1.73
C SER A 61 -2.72 -14.65 -1.94
N ALA A 62 -3.32 -15.48 -2.81
CA ALA A 62 -2.75 -16.76 -3.21
C ALA A 62 -1.50 -16.60 -4.11
N MET A 63 -1.42 -15.51 -4.89
CA MET A 63 -0.20 -15.14 -5.59
C MET A 63 0.89 -14.73 -4.60
N PHE A 64 0.61 -13.93 -3.57
CA PHE A 64 1.63 -13.51 -2.59
C PHE A 64 2.26 -14.67 -1.82
N GLU A 65 1.50 -15.74 -1.54
CA GLU A 65 2.03 -16.92 -0.85
C GLU A 65 2.98 -17.77 -1.72
N ASN A 66 2.84 -17.71 -3.05
CA ASN A 66 3.64 -18.49 -4.00
C ASN A 66 4.45 -17.63 -4.96
N ALA A 67 4.50 -16.32 -4.73
CA ALA A 67 5.17 -15.36 -5.60
C ALA A 67 6.68 -15.57 -5.49
N GLU A 68 7.26 -16.16 -6.53
CA GLU A 68 8.71 -16.18 -6.71
C GLU A 68 9.25 -14.79 -7.08
N ASP A 69 8.39 -13.94 -7.63
CA ASP A 69 8.68 -12.56 -7.98
C ASP A 69 7.76 -11.60 -7.23
N LEU A 70 8.35 -10.87 -6.28
CA LEU A 70 7.65 -9.84 -5.52
C LEU A 70 7.44 -8.57 -6.37
N SER A 71 8.08 -8.42 -7.53
CA SER A 71 7.97 -7.22 -8.37
C SER A 71 6.53 -6.96 -8.80
N GLU A 72 5.79 -8.00 -9.21
CA GLU A 72 4.37 -7.91 -9.57
C GLU A 72 3.50 -7.47 -8.38
N VAL A 73 3.92 -7.82 -7.16
CA VAL A 73 3.26 -7.44 -5.91
C VAL A 73 3.43 -5.96 -5.63
N CYS A 74 4.66 -5.46 -5.72
CA CYS A 74 4.93 -4.05 -5.53
C CYS A 74 4.27 -3.20 -6.61
N GLU A 75 4.32 -3.62 -7.89
CA GLU A 75 3.70 -2.89 -9.00
C GLU A 75 2.18 -2.78 -8.81
N TYR A 76 1.53 -3.86 -8.36
CA TYR A 76 0.11 -3.83 -8.01
C TYR A 76 -0.20 -2.83 -6.89
N TYR A 77 0.57 -2.85 -5.80
CA TYR A 77 0.37 -1.91 -4.71
C TYR A 77 0.68 -0.46 -5.12
N ASP A 78 1.66 -0.24 -5.98
CA ASP A 78 1.97 1.09 -6.52
C ASP A 78 0.83 1.66 -7.34
N GLY A 79 0.23 0.87 -8.22
CA GLY A 79 -0.94 1.28 -8.99
C GLY A 79 -2.11 1.67 -8.09
N LEU A 80 -2.38 0.89 -7.04
CA LEU A 80 -3.42 1.20 -6.06
C LEU A 80 -3.12 2.49 -5.29
N LEU A 81 -1.88 2.69 -4.84
CA LEU A 81 -1.48 3.87 -4.10
C LEU A 81 -1.55 5.13 -4.97
N GLU A 82 -1.17 5.04 -6.24
CA GLU A 82 -1.30 6.14 -7.19
C GLU A 82 -2.77 6.51 -7.40
N GLU A 83 -3.65 5.53 -7.61
CA GLU A 83 -5.10 5.73 -7.74
C GLU A 83 -5.70 6.41 -6.49
N MET A 84 -5.31 5.96 -5.30
CA MET A 84 -5.83 6.50 -4.03
C MET A 84 -5.39 7.95 -3.77
N ASN A 85 -4.18 8.30 -4.21
CA ASN A 85 -3.56 9.60 -3.99
C ASN A 85 -3.84 10.61 -5.11
N SER A 86 -4.42 10.18 -6.24
CA SER A 86 -5.01 11.01 -7.30
C SER A 86 -6.30 11.70 -6.83
#